data_AF-A0A534LNS1-F1
#
_entry.id   AF-A0A534LNS1-F1
#
_cell.length_a   1.000
_cell.length_b   1.000
_cell.length_c   1.000
_cell.angle_alpha   90.00
_cell.angle_beta   90.00
_cell.angle_gamma   90.00
#
_symmetry.space_group_name_H-M   'P 1'
#
loop_
_entity.id
_entity.type
_entity.pdbx_description
1 polymer ?
#
loop_
_entity_poly.entity_id
_entity_poly.type
_entity_poly.pdbx_seq_one_letter_code
_entity_poly.pdbx_strand_id
1 'polypeptide(L)' 'TERTTSGLPVLSDGAGWIECHVVNQIPEGDHPIVLAEVADVGPGKGKPIFLESLGWHYGG' A
#
# COMPACT_ATOMS: atom_id res chain seq x y z
N THR A 1 6.96 8.54 -15.22
CA THR A 1 6.45 7.98 -13.95
C THR A 1 7.11 6.64 -13.77
N GLU A 2 7.66 6.38 -12.59
CA GLU A 2 8.22 5.06 -12.27
C GLU A 2 7.08 4.04 -12.21
N ARG A 3 7.37 2.81 -12.65
CA ARG A 3 6.41 1.71 -12.68
C ARG A 3 7.08 0.42 -12.25
N THR A 4 6.31 -0.44 -11.62
CA THR A 4 6.75 -1.80 -11.30
C THR A 4 6.87 -2.66 -12.57
N THR A 5 7.40 -3.87 -12.45
CA THR A 5 7.56 -4.81 -13.58
C THR A 5 6.23 -5.11 -14.28
N SER A 6 5.12 -5.22 -13.54
CA SER A 6 3.78 -5.42 -14.11
C SER A 6 3.13 -4.12 -14.63
N GLY A 7 3.79 -2.98 -14.46
CA GLY A 7 3.34 -1.68 -14.96
C GLY A 7 2.52 -0.86 -13.96
N LEU A 8 2.41 -1.25 -12.69
CA LEU A 8 1.72 -0.46 -11.67
C LEU A 8 2.48 0.83 -11.37
N PRO A 9 1.77 1.95 -11.08
CA PRO A 9 2.43 3.22 -10.77
C PRO A 9 3.19 3.14 -9.44
N VAL A 10 4.41 3.67 -9.44
CA VAL A 10 5.23 3.83 -8.23
C VAL A 10 5.32 5.32 -7.87
N LEU A 11 5.10 5.62 -6.59
CA LEU A 11 5.28 6.97 -6.05
C LEU A 11 6.78 7.24 -5.79
N SER A 12 7.38 8.13 -6.58
CA SER A 12 8.82 8.42 -6.55
C SER A 12 9.35 8.90 -5.19
N ASP A 13 8.54 9.63 -4.45
CA ASP A 13 8.90 10.23 -3.16
C ASP A 13 8.28 9.50 -1.96
N GLY A 14 7.72 8.31 -2.20
CA GLY A 14 7.23 7.43 -1.14
C GLY A 14 8.37 6.82 -0.31
N ALA A 15 8.04 6.24 0.84
CA ALA A 15 9.01 5.53 1.70
C ALA A 15 9.49 4.20 1.09
N GLY A 16 8.68 3.63 0.20
CA GLY A 16 8.89 2.36 -0.46
C GLY A 16 7.59 1.89 -1.08
N TRP A 17 7.64 0.79 -1.80
CA TRP A 17 6.47 0.19 -2.41
C TRP A 17 6.52 -1.34 -2.32
N ILE A 18 5.34 -1.94 -2.33
CA ILE A 18 5.13 -3.37 -2.45
C ILE A 18 4.12 -3.60 -3.58
N GLU A 19 4.45 -4.49 -4.51
CA GLU A 19 3.51 -5.01 -5.49
C GLU A 19 2.94 -6.32 -4.97
N CYS A 20 1.63 -6.51 -5.09
CA CYS A 20 0.99 -7.73 -4.62
C CYS A 20 -0.01 -8.29 -5.65
N HIS A 21 -0.21 -9.62 -5.61
CA HIS A 21 -1.31 -10.30 -6.27
C HIS A 21 -2.42 -10.57 -5.24
N VAL A 22 -3.65 -10.10 -5.51
CA VAL A 22 -4.79 -10.36 -4.63
C VAL A 22 -5.12 -11.85 -4.65
N VAL A 23 -5.09 -12.49 -3.49
CA VAL A 23 -5.43 -13.91 -3.33
C VAL A 23 -6.83 -14.11 -2.75
N ASN A 24 -7.33 -13.14 -1.97
CA ASN A 24 -8.70 -13.18 -1.45
C ASN A 24 -9.22 -11.78 -1.13
N GLN A 25 -10.55 -11.64 -1.13
CA GLN A 25 -11.27 -10.49 -0.59
C GLN A 25 -12.40 -11.02 0.30
N ILE A 26 -12.25 -10.81 1.60
CA ILE A 26 -13.14 -11.35 2.63
C ILE A 26 -14.17 -10.26 2.97
N PRO A 27 -15.46 -10.44 2.65
CA PRO A 27 -16.47 -9.43 2.96
C PRO A 27 -16.77 -9.40 4.47
N GLU A 28 -16.40 -8.32 5.16
CA GLU A 28 -16.54 -8.18 6.62
C GLU A 28 -17.08 -6.78 6.99
N GLY A 29 -18.39 -6.58 6.81
CA GLY A 29 -19.05 -5.30 7.08
C GLY A 29 -19.06 -4.38 5.84
N ASP A 30 -18.81 -3.09 6.05
CA ASP A 30 -18.83 -2.08 4.98
C ASP A 30 -17.52 -1.98 4.17
N HIS A 31 -16.46 -2.66 4.61
CA HIS A 31 -15.18 -2.76 3.91
C HIS A 31 -14.71 -4.23 3.85
N PRO A 32 -14.10 -4.68 2.72
CA PRO A 32 -13.51 -6.01 2.66
C PRO A 32 -12.11 -6.03 3.25
N ILE A 33 -11.72 -7.17 3.83
CA ILE A 33 -10.32 -7.47 4.13
C ILE A 33 -9.70 -8.07 2.87
N VAL A 34 -8.69 -7.40 2.32
CA VAL A 34 -7.95 -7.87 1.14
C VAL A 34 -6.70 -8.63 1.59
N LEU A 35 -6.60 -9.90 1.20
CA LEU A 35 -5.39 -10.71 1.36
C LEU A 35 -4.65 -10.74 0.03
N ALA A 36 -3.35 -10.45 0.05
CA ALA A 36 -2.53 -10.40 -1.14
C ALA A 36 -1.12 -10.97 -0.89
N GLU A 37 -0.57 -11.66 -1.89
CA GLU A 37 0.79 -12.20 -1.90
C GLU A 37 1.75 -11.16 -2.49
N VAL A 38 2.90 -10.94 -1.84
CA VAL A 38 3.92 -9.99 -2.33
C VAL A 38 4.61 -10.56 -3.57
N ALA A 39 4.57 -9.81 -4.66
CA ALA A 39 5.18 -10.16 -5.95
C ALA A 39 6.54 -9.46 -6.18
N ASP A 40 6.67 -8.22 -5.70
CA ASP A 40 7.89 -7.42 -5.81
C ASP A 40 7.92 -6.31 -4.75
N VAL A 41 9.10 -5.78 -4.45
CA VAL A 41 9.29 -4.71 -3.48
C VAL A 41 10.39 -3.76 -3.94
N GLY A 42 10.29 -2.49 -3.53
CA GLY A 42 11.36 -1.53 -3.79
C GLY A 42 11.49 -0.45 -2.72
N PRO A 43 12.72 -0.01 -2.43
CA PRO A 43 12.94 1.09 -1.52
C PRO A 43 12.50 2.41 -2.15
N GLY A 44 12.01 3.34 -1.33
CA GLY A 44 11.73 4.70 -1.72
C GLY A 44 12.71 5.69 -1.10
N LYS A 45 12.62 6.96 -1.50
CA LYS A 45 13.45 8.05 -0.96
C LYS A 45 12.80 8.78 0.22
N GLY A 46 11.49 8.60 0.40
CA GLY A 46 10.71 9.23 1.44
C GLY A 46 10.85 8.55 2.81
N LYS A 47 10.07 9.04 3.77
CA LYS A 47 9.97 8.47 5.12
C LYS A 47 8.54 8.07 5.41
N PRO A 48 8.29 7.04 6.24
CA PRO A 48 6.95 6.73 6.71
C PRO A 48 6.31 7.92 7.42
N ILE A 49 5.01 8.13 7.20
CA ILE A 49 4.20 9.09 7.94
C ILE A 49 3.25 8.29 8.82
N PHE A 50 3.29 8.57 10.12
CA PHE A 50 2.42 7.91 11.09
C PHE A 50 1.12 8.70 11.25
N LEU A 51 -0.03 8.04 11.18
CA LEU A 51 -1.35 8.71 11.25
C LEU A 51 -1.49 9.59 12.49
N GLU A 52 -0.97 9.14 13.63
CA GLU A 52 -0.97 9.87 14.91
C GLU A 52 -0.26 11.23 14.81
N SER A 53 0.83 11.35 14.06
CA SER A 53 1.58 12.62 13.96
C SER A 53 0.82 13.71 13.20
N LEU A 54 -0.24 13.33 12.48
CA LEU A 54 -1.11 14.24 11.73
C LEU A 54 -2.30 14.74 12.57
N GLY A 55 -2.56 14.16 13.75
CA GLY A 55 -3.78 14.39 14.52
C GLY A 55 -5.05 13.92 13.80
N TRP A 56 -4.92 12.97 12.88
CA TRP A 56 -6.01 12.43 12.08
C TRP A 56 -6.53 11.12 12.66
N HIS A 57 -7.79 10.82 12.37
CA HIS A 57 -8.45 9.58 12.77
C HIS A 57 -9.20 8.98 11.57
N TYR A 58 -9.08 7.68 11.39
CA TYR A 58 -9.83 6.92 10.39
C TYR A 58 -10.29 5.60 11.03
N GLY A 59 -11.53 5.58 11.51
CA GLY A 59 -12.12 4.50 12.32
C GLY A 59 -12.74 5.03 13.61
N GLY A 60 -13.70 4.27 14.16
CA GLY A 60 -14.50 4.64 15.32
C GLY A 60 -15.89 4.01 15.26
#